data_AF-A0A5N5J5L4-F1
#
_entry.id   AF-A0A5N5J5L4-F1
#
_cell.length_a   1.000
_cell.length_b   1.000
_cell.length_c   1.000
_cell.angle_alpha   90.00
_cell.angle_beta   90.00
_cell.angle_gamma   90.00
#
_symmetry.space_group_name_H-M   'P 1'
#
loop_
_entity.id
_entity.type
_entity.pdbx_description
1 polymer ?
#
loop_
_entity_poly.entity_id
_entity_poly.type
_entity_poly.pdbx_seq_one_letter_code
_entity_poly.pdbx_strand_id
1 'polypeptide(L)'
;MRIEECEGVSASRKHLVFAYYVTGHGFGHATRVVEVVRNLILAGHDVHVVTGAPDFVFTSEIQSPRLFIRKVLLDCGAVQADALTVDRLASLEKYSETAVKPRESILATEIEWLNSIKADLVVSDVVPVACRAAADAGIRSVCVTNFSWDFIYAEYVMAAGNHHRSIVWQIAEDYSHCEFLIRLPGFCPMPAFRDVIDVPLVVRRLHKTRKEARKELGISDDVKMVILNFGGQVRILKTVVDLMCTQICMKYIPLSPLNVHCDPSGWKLKEEYLPSGWLCLVCGASDSQELPPNFIKLAKDAYTPDLIAASDCMLGKIGYGTVSEALAFKLPFVFVRRDYFNEEPFLRNMLEYYQCGVEMIRRDLLTGHWKPYLEHAISLKPCYEGGINGGEVAAHILQETAIGKHYASDKFSGARRLRDAIVLGYQLQRVPGRDISIPEWYSSAENELNNSTGSPATQIIENGSLTSTCTGDFEILHGDLQGLPDTKSFLKSLAELDVYDPEKNTEKRQIRERKAAAGLFNWEEDIYVSRAPGRLDVMGGIADYSGSLVLQMPIVKKSLPRCCAKNHASGNRLWKHAQARKCKRTAHPASNSKYHTNIETRLNA
;
A
#
# COMPACT_ATOMS: atom_id res chain seq x y z
N MET A 1 -12.07 -34.01 -22.19
CA MET A 1 -11.12 -35.12 -22.36
C MET A 1 -10.79 -35.61 -20.96
N ARG A 2 -10.94 -36.91 -20.69
CA ARG A 2 -10.96 -37.52 -19.36
C ARG A 2 -9.71 -37.17 -18.54
N ILE A 3 -9.92 -36.82 -17.28
CA ILE A 3 -8.89 -36.73 -16.25
C ILE A 3 -8.60 -38.17 -15.82
N GLU A 4 -7.39 -38.63 -16.09
CA GLU A 4 -6.87 -39.86 -15.49
C GLU A 4 -6.42 -39.55 -14.07
N GLU A 5 -7.02 -40.25 -13.11
CA GLU A 5 -6.57 -40.36 -11.74
C GLU A 5 -5.20 -41.04 -11.72
N CYS A 6 -4.17 -40.31 -11.28
CA CYS A 6 -2.89 -40.89 -10.94
C CYS A 6 -2.78 -40.91 -9.42
N GLU A 7 -3.08 -42.08 -8.84
CA GLU A 7 -2.85 -42.39 -7.44
C GLU A 7 -1.34 -42.35 -7.10
N GLY A 8 -1.03 -41.78 -5.92
CA GLY A 8 0.04 -42.31 -5.07
C GLY A 8 1.48 -42.00 -5.47
N VAL A 9 1.92 -40.75 -5.28
CA VAL A 9 3.32 -40.47 -4.90
C VAL A 9 3.31 -39.58 -3.66
N SER A 10 3.26 -40.21 -2.49
CA SER A 10 3.62 -39.57 -1.22
C SER A 10 5.12 -39.30 -1.24
N ALA A 11 5.53 -38.23 -1.93
CA ALA A 11 6.88 -37.68 -1.79
C ALA A 11 7.06 -37.30 -0.32
N SER A 12 8.02 -37.95 0.34
CA SER A 12 8.53 -37.52 1.64
C SER A 12 8.77 -36.00 1.61
N ARG A 13 7.92 -35.22 2.29
CA ARG A 13 8.09 -33.77 2.35
C ARG A 13 9.39 -33.50 3.10
N LYS A 14 10.39 -32.92 2.42
CA LYS A 14 11.65 -32.49 3.04
C LYS A 14 11.31 -31.60 4.23
N HIS A 15 11.75 -31.99 5.41
CA HIS A 15 11.64 -31.16 6.60
C HIS A 15 12.56 -29.93 6.46
N LEU A 16 12.08 -28.76 6.89
CA LEU A 16 12.77 -27.48 6.72
C LEU A 16 12.62 -26.65 8.00
N VAL A 17 13.58 -25.75 8.23
CA VAL A 17 13.61 -24.81 9.35
C VAL A 17 13.50 -23.37 8.82
N PHE A 18 12.44 -22.67 9.24
CA PHE A 18 12.21 -21.26 8.88
C PHE A 18 12.50 -20.33 10.04
N ALA A 19 13.26 -19.27 9.80
CA ALA A 19 13.40 -18.15 10.74
C ALA A 19 12.48 -17.01 10.30
N TYR A 20 11.37 -16.79 11.00
CA TYR A 20 10.33 -15.82 10.66
C TYR A 20 10.41 -14.59 11.57
N TYR A 21 10.92 -13.49 11.04
CA TYR A 21 11.08 -12.23 11.75
C TYR A 21 9.82 -11.37 11.64
N VAL A 22 9.37 -10.82 12.76
CA VAL A 22 8.18 -9.97 12.84
C VAL A 22 8.55 -8.61 13.43
N THR A 23 8.19 -7.55 12.71
CA THR A 23 8.41 -6.17 13.20
C THR A 23 7.81 -5.96 14.59
N GLY A 24 8.44 -5.07 15.35
CA GLY A 24 7.95 -4.65 16.67
C GLY A 24 6.64 -3.86 16.62
N HIS A 25 6.11 -3.58 15.43
CA HIS A 25 4.98 -2.68 15.24
C HIS A 25 3.62 -3.38 15.28
N GLY A 26 2.86 -3.15 16.34
CA GLY A 26 1.42 -3.49 16.39
C GLY A 26 1.06 -4.98 16.28
N PHE A 27 -0.17 -5.32 16.68
CA PHE A 27 -0.64 -6.71 16.65
C PHE A 27 -1.07 -7.19 15.25
N GLY A 28 -1.30 -6.27 14.30
CA GLY A 28 -1.68 -6.61 12.92
C GLY A 28 -0.62 -7.42 12.18
N HIS A 29 0.65 -7.16 12.48
CA HIS A 29 1.80 -7.89 11.94
C HIS A 29 1.87 -9.31 12.47
N ALA A 30 1.80 -9.47 13.80
CA ALA A 30 1.81 -10.79 14.42
C ALA A 30 0.62 -11.65 13.93
N THR A 31 -0.59 -11.10 13.85
CA THR A 31 -1.79 -11.85 13.43
C THR A 31 -1.76 -12.30 11.97
N ARG A 32 -1.19 -11.53 11.03
CA ARG A 32 -1.00 -12.00 9.65
C ARG A 32 0.09 -13.07 9.54
N VAL A 33 1.16 -12.94 10.33
CA VAL A 33 2.25 -13.93 10.37
C VAL A 33 1.75 -15.26 10.92
N VAL A 34 0.86 -15.25 11.93
CA VAL A 34 0.22 -16.47 12.46
C VAL A 34 -0.37 -17.34 11.34
N GLU A 35 -1.05 -16.75 10.37
CA GLU A 35 -1.66 -17.53 9.28
C GLU A 35 -0.63 -18.16 8.34
N VAL A 36 0.48 -17.49 8.05
CA VAL A 36 1.56 -18.06 7.23
C VAL A 36 2.29 -19.16 8.01
N VAL A 37 2.66 -18.88 9.26
CA VAL A 37 3.39 -19.81 10.15
C VAL A 37 2.58 -21.07 10.41
N ARG A 38 1.26 -20.94 10.63
CA ARG A 38 0.35 -22.08 10.77
C ARG A 38 0.46 -23.02 9.58
N ASN A 39 0.41 -22.49 8.35
CA ASN A 39 0.46 -23.30 7.14
C ASN A 39 1.82 -23.98 6.93
N LEU A 40 2.93 -23.31 7.28
CA LEU A 40 4.26 -23.92 7.27
C LEU A 40 4.37 -25.09 8.28
N ILE A 41 3.81 -24.91 9.48
CA ILE A 41 3.81 -25.96 10.51
C ILE A 41 2.91 -27.14 10.10
N LEU A 42 1.72 -26.87 9.55
CA LEU A 42 0.81 -27.89 9.01
C LEU A 42 1.46 -28.67 7.85
N ALA A 43 2.36 -28.04 7.09
CA ALA A 43 3.14 -28.71 6.07
C ALA A 43 4.28 -29.62 6.60
N GLY A 44 4.59 -29.53 7.91
CA GLY A 44 5.56 -30.39 8.60
C GLY A 44 6.92 -29.73 8.89
N HIS A 45 6.99 -28.40 8.81
CA HIS A 45 8.23 -27.64 9.01
C HIS A 45 8.34 -27.05 10.43
N ASP A 46 9.56 -26.77 10.84
CA ASP A 46 9.86 -26.06 12.09
C ASP A 46 9.95 -24.57 11.80
N VAL A 47 9.32 -23.75 12.66
CA VAL A 47 9.27 -22.30 12.47
C VAL A 47 9.70 -21.59 13.75
N HIS A 48 10.78 -20.83 13.66
CA HIS A 48 11.28 -19.95 14.70
C HIS A 48 10.78 -18.53 14.46
N VAL A 49 9.77 -18.11 15.21
CA VAL A 49 9.22 -16.75 15.16
C VAL A 49 10.06 -15.82 16.06
N VAL A 50 10.72 -14.84 15.46
CA VAL A 50 11.47 -13.79 16.16
C VAL A 50 10.59 -12.54 16.24
N THR A 51 10.18 -12.16 17.45
CA THR A 51 9.16 -11.11 17.63
C THR A 51 9.23 -10.41 18.98
N GLY A 52 8.81 -9.14 19.00
CA GLY A 52 8.49 -8.40 20.24
C GLY A 52 7.05 -8.59 20.73
N ALA A 53 6.15 -9.20 19.95
CA ALA A 53 4.76 -9.40 20.32
C ALA A 53 4.61 -10.47 21.43
N PRO A 54 3.60 -10.42 22.31
CA PRO A 54 3.36 -11.46 23.33
C PRO A 54 3.17 -12.87 22.76
N ASP A 55 3.59 -13.91 23.50
CA ASP A 55 3.50 -15.32 23.07
C ASP A 55 2.09 -15.77 22.72
N PHE A 56 1.10 -15.32 23.51
CA PHE A 56 -0.28 -15.74 23.37
C PHE A 56 -0.86 -15.46 21.97
N VAL A 57 -0.33 -14.46 21.26
CA VAL A 57 -0.79 -14.13 19.89
C VAL A 57 -0.57 -15.30 18.93
N PHE A 58 0.51 -16.07 19.15
CA PHE A 58 0.84 -17.23 18.32
C PHE A 58 0.32 -18.52 18.97
N THR A 59 0.48 -18.69 20.28
CA THR A 59 0.16 -19.95 20.96
C THR A 59 -1.34 -20.18 21.18
N SER A 60 -2.19 -19.14 21.13
CA SER A 60 -3.64 -19.33 21.14
C SER A 60 -4.13 -20.04 19.88
N GLU A 61 -3.45 -19.76 18.76
CA GLU A 61 -3.81 -20.21 17.43
C GLU A 61 -3.04 -21.45 16.99
N ILE A 62 -1.78 -21.59 17.41
CA ILE A 62 -0.85 -22.62 16.95
C ILE A 62 -0.36 -23.40 18.17
N GLN A 63 -0.95 -24.58 18.36
CA GLN A 63 -0.53 -25.55 19.36
C GLN A 63 0.29 -26.65 18.66
N SER A 64 1.61 -26.46 18.58
CA SER A 64 2.50 -27.40 17.92
C SER A 64 3.90 -27.37 18.54
N PRO A 65 4.57 -28.53 18.72
CA PRO A 65 5.97 -28.57 19.16
C PRO A 65 6.96 -28.01 18.13
N ARG A 66 6.49 -27.72 16.91
CA ARG A 66 7.29 -27.14 15.81
C ARG A 66 7.29 -25.61 15.78
N LEU A 67 6.54 -24.98 16.69
CA LEU A 67 6.55 -23.54 16.87
C LEU A 67 7.56 -23.16 17.96
N PHE A 68 8.57 -22.38 17.58
CA PHE A 68 9.54 -21.82 18.50
C PHE A 68 9.40 -20.31 18.51
N ILE A 69 9.35 -19.68 19.69
CA ILE A 69 9.24 -18.22 19.80
C ILE A 69 10.49 -17.67 20.46
N ARG A 70 11.16 -16.72 19.79
CA ARG A 70 12.32 -16.00 20.29
C ARG A 70 11.94 -14.52 20.50
N LYS A 71 11.97 -14.08 21.77
CA LYS A 71 11.63 -12.70 22.16
C LYS A 71 12.78 -11.74 21.95
N VAL A 72 12.81 -11.11 20.77
CA VAL A 72 13.80 -10.08 20.42
C VAL A 72 13.10 -8.97 19.63
N LEU A 73 13.44 -7.73 19.96
CA LEU A 73 12.96 -6.55 19.25
C LEU A 73 14.10 -6.02 18.36
N LEU A 74 13.99 -6.22 17.05
CA LEU A 74 15.02 -5.82 16.07
C LEU A 74 14.67 -4.55 15.30
N ASP A 75 13.42 -4.11 15.40
CA ASP A 75 12.94 -2.79 14.99
C ASP A 75 11.78 -2.37 15.89
N CYS A 76 11.46 -1.08 15.91
CA CYS A 76 10.38 -0.52 16.71
C CYS A 76 9.14 -0.12 15.88
N GLY A 77 9.25 -0.08 14.55
CA GLY A 77 8.30 0.54 13.65
C GLY A 77 7.90 1.97 14.03
N ALA A 78 6.60 2.29 13.93
CA ALA A 78 6.09 3.61 14.28
C ALA A 78 5.70 3.70 15.77
N VAL A 79 6.28 4.66 16.49
CA VAL A 79 5.94 5.02 17.86
C VAL A 79 4.63 5.79 17.84
N GLN A 80 3.60 5.19 18.43
CA GLN A 80 2.29 5.82 18.53
C GLN A 80 2.24 6.78 19.72
N ALA A 81 1.91 8.04 19.47
CA ALA A 81 1.56 8.99 20.53
C ALA A 81 0.19 8.63 21.14
N ASP A 82 -0.74 8.20 20.30
CA ASP A 82 -2.06 7.71 20.70
C ASP A 82 -2.61 6.63 19.75
N ALA A 83 -3.83 6.16 19.98
CA ALA A 83 -4.46 5.12 19.17
C ALA A 83 -4.59 5.47 17.67
N LEU A 84 -4.54 6.76 17.33
CA LEU A 84 -4.78 7.36 16.02
C LEU A 84 -3.63 8.26 15.52
N THR A 85 -2.57 8.50 16.30
CA THR A 85 -1.50 9.44 15.92
C THR A 85 -0.11 8.80 16.09
N VAL A 86 0.77 8.98 15.10
CA VAL A 86 2.20 8.61 15.19
C VAL A 86 3.06 9.81 15.60
N ASP A 87 3.99 9.57 16.53
CA ASP A 87 5.12 10.47 16.78
C ASP A 87 6.28 10.12 15.84
N ARG A 88 6.43 10.93 14.79
CA ARG A 88 7.41 10.71 13.73
C ARG A 88 8.86 10.86 14.22
N LEU A 89 9.11 11.83 15.13
CA LEU A 89 10.45 12.06 15.67
C LEU A 89 10.84 10.94 16.62
N ALA A 90 9.95 10.61 17.58
CA ALA A 90 10.19 9.52 18.51
C ALA A 90 10.35 8.17 17.78
N SER A 91 9.66 7.96 16.65
CA SER A 91 9.85 6.78 15.80
C SER A 91 11.27 6.67 15.26
N LEU A 92 11.82 7.76 14.70
CA LEU A 92 13.16 7.78 14.14
C LEU A 92 14.24 7.64 15.21
N GLU A 93 14.07 8.32 16.35
CA GLU A 93 14.97 8.20 17.50
C GLU A 93 14.96 6.78 18.06
N LYS A 94 13.77 6.20 18.28
CA LYS A 94 13.64 4.84 18.80
C LYS A 94 14.23 3.81 17.85
N TYR A 95 14.06 3.99 16.53
CA TYR A 95 14.67 3.12 15.55
C TYR A 95 16.20 3.23 15.58
N SER A 96 16.73 4.45 15.74
CA SER A 96 18.17 4.69 15.88
C SER A 96 18.75 3.93 17.08
N GLU A 97 18.11 4.03 18.26
CA GLU A 97 18.54 3.29 19.46
C GLU A 97 18.40 1.78 19.31
N THR A 98 17.36 1.30 18.62
CA THR A 98 17.02 -0.13 18.57
C THR A 98 17.80 -0.89 17.50
N ALA A 99 18.01 -0.28 16.33
CA ALA A 99 18.51 -0.98 15.14
C ALA A 99 19.76 -0.36 14.51
N VAL A 100 20.03 0.94 14.72
CA VAL A 100 21.17 1.63 14.11
C VAL A 100 22.40 1.57 15.01
N LYS A 101 22.28 2.01 16.27
CA LYS A 101 23.42 2.03 17.21
C LYS A 101 23.96 0.64 17.55
N PRO A 102 23.12 -0.37 17.91
CA PRO A 102 23.61 -1.72 18.24
C PRO A 102 23.78 -2.61 17.00
N ARG A 103 23.76 -2.05 15.77
CA ARG A 103 23.65 -2.82 14.53
C ARG A 103 24.68 -3.93 14.38
N GLU A 104 25.96 -3.64 14.63
CA GLU A 104 27.03 -4.63 14.50
C GLU A 104 26.83 -5.82 15.44
N SER A 105 26.42 -5.54 16.68
CA SER A 105 26.12 -6.57 17.68
C SER A 105 24.88 -7.39 17.30
N ILE A 106 23.84 -6.74 16.77
CA ILE A 106 22.65 -7.42 16.26
C ILE A 106 23.03 -8.37 15.13
N LEU A 107 23.76 -7.89 14.10
CA LEU A 107 24.14 -8.71 12.96
C LEU A 107 24.97 -9.92 13.41
N ALA A 108 25.98 -9.74 14.24
CA ALA A 108 26.80 -10.84 14.75
C ALA A 108 25.95 -11.89 15.48
N THR A 109 25.03 -11.45 16.36
CA THR A 109 24.14 -12.33 17.12
C THR A 109 23.17 -13.08 16.22
N GLU A 110 22.56 -12.40 15.24
CA GLU A 110 21.59 -13.02 14.34
C GLU A 110 22.26 -13.99 13.36
N ILE A 111 23.45 -13.67 12.84
CA ILE A 111 24.22 -14.59 11.97
C ILE A 111 24.57 -15.87 12.73
N GLU A 112 25.08 -15.76 13.96
CA GLU A 112 25.39 -16.93 14.78
C GLU A 112 24.13 -17.75 15.07
N TRP A 113 23.04 -17.09 15.45
CA TRP A 113 21.79 -17.75 15.77
C TRP A 113 21.17 -18.47 14.56
N LEU A 114 21.10 -17.82 13.39
CA LEU A 114 20.59 -18.40 12.15
C LEU A 114 21.34 -19.68 11.76
N ASN A 115 22.67 -19.66 11.89
CA ASN A 115 23.51 -20.84 11.66
C ASN A 115 23.28 -21.93 12.71
N SER A 116 23.09 -21.57 13.99
CA SER A 116 22.87 -22.52 15.08
C SER A 116 21.61 -23.35 14.91
N ILE A 117 20.54 -22.72 14.40
CA ILE A 117 19.25 -23.41 14.12
C ILE A 117 19.24 -24.08 12.75
N LYS A 118 20.30 -23.92 11.94
CA LYS A 118 20.39 -24.41 10.56
C LYS A 118 19.21 -23.96 9.71
N ALA A 119 18.89 -22.66 9.74
CA ALA A 119 17.77 -22.11 8.99
C ALA A 119 17.92 -22.37 7.48
N ASP A 120 16.90 -22.96 6.86
CA ASP A 120 16.83 -23.16 5.40
C ASP A 120 16.40 -21.88 4.67
N LEU A 121 15.57 -21.05 5.31
CA LEU A 121 15.08 -19.79 4.76
C LEU A 121 14.78 -18.77 5.86
N VAL A 122 15.18 -17.52 5.64
CA VAL A 122 14.77 -16.38 6.46
C VAL A 122 13.54 -15.72 5.85
N VAL A 123 12.51 -15.50 6.64
CA VAL A 123 11.29 -14.81 6.23
C VAL A 123 11.14 -13.55 7.07
N SER A 124 10.84 -12.42 6.44
CA SER A 124 10.73 -11.14 7.14
C SER A 124 9.37 -10.48 6.89
N ASP A 125 8.63 -10.27 7.97
CA ASP A 125 7.52 -9.33 8.04
C ASP A 125 8.06 -7.93 8.35
N VAL A 126 8.81 -7.39 7.38
CA VAL A 126 9.43 -6.05 7.38
C VAL A 126 10.35 -5.73 8.55
N VAL A 127 11.15 -6.71 8.98
CA VAL A 127 12.33 -6.48 9.82
C VAL A 127 13.54 -6.30 8.89
N PRO A 128 14.07 -5.06 8.72
CA PRO A 128 15.12 -4.81 7.71
C PRO A 128 16.39 -5.61 7.98
N VAL A 129 16.91 -5.53 9.22
CA VAL A 129 18.17 -6.16 9.61
C VAL A 129 18.18 -7.68 9.42
N ALA A 130 17.02 -8.33 9.43
CA ALA A 130 16.91 -9.77 9.15
C ALA A 130 17.33 -10.14 7.73
N CYS A 131 17.03 -9.28 6.73
CA CYS A 131 17.44 -9.51 5.35
C CYS A 131 18.97 -9.42 5.19
N ARG A 132 19.59 -8.46 5.90
CA ARG A 132 21.05 -8.33 5.93
C ARG A 132 21.72 -9.47 6.67
N ALA A 133 21.23 -9.84 7.86
CA ALA A 133 21.75 -10.96 8.62
C ALA A 133 21.67 -12.29 7.85
N ALA A 134 20.57 -12.52 7.10
CA ALA A 134 20.44 -13.68 6.23
C ALA A 134 21.52 -13.71 5.14
N ALA A 135 21.74 -12.58 4.44
CA ALA A 135 22.75 -12.48 3.40
C ALA A 135 24.18 -12.69 3.95
N ASP A 136 24.51 -12.07 5.09
CA ASP A 136 25.80 -12.23 5.75
C ASP A 136 26.01 -13.67 6.27
N ALA A 137 24.92 -14.39 6.61
CA ALA A 137 24.94 -15.81 6.96
C ALA A 137 24.94 -16.76 5.74
N GLY A 138 24.81 -16.25 4.51
CA GLY A 138 24.70 -17.06 3.30
C GLY A 138 23.35 -17.79 3.14
N ILE A 139 22.30 -17.31 3.82
CA ILE A 139 20.94 -17.87 3.79
C ILE A 139 20.03 -16.98 2.93
N ARG A 140 19.18 -17.60 2.11
CA ARG A 140 18.21 -16.87 1.28
C ARG A 140 17.14 -16.22 2.17
N SER A 141 16.64 -15.04 1.75
CA SER A 141 15.58 -14.35 2.48
C SER A 141 14.43 -13.88 1.60
N VAL A 142 13.21 -13.94 2.12
CA VAL A 142 11.96 -13.49 1.47
C VAL A 142 11.19 -12.57 2.41
N CYS A 143 10.67 -11.45 1.90
CA CYS A 143 9.80 -10.57 2.67
C CYS A 143 8.33 -10.88 2.39
N VAL A 144 7.46 -10.77 3.40
CA VAL A 144 6.00 -10.94 3.26
C VAL A 144 5.31 -9.73 3.88
N THR A 145 4.78 -8.80 3.07
CA THR A 145 4.21 -7.54 3.59
C THR A 145 3.39 -6.78 2.55
N ASN A 146 2.66 -5.75 2.99
CA ASN A 146 2.03 -4.73 2.14
C ASN A 146 2.76 -3.36 2.16
N PHE A 147 3.66 -3.08 3.11
CA PHE A 147 4.41 -1.82 3.13
C PHE A 147 5.86 -2.07 3.55
N SER A 148 6.73 -1.06 3.47
CA SER A 148 8.11 -1.15 3.95
C SER A 148 8.50 0.06 4.80
N TRP A 149 9.41 -0.13 5.76
CA TRP A 149 9.81 0.96 6.68
C TRP A 149 10.57 2.10 6.00
N ASP A 150 11.28 1.85 4.89
CA ASP A 150 11.91 2.91 4.10
C ASP A 150 10.85 3.87 3.51
N PHE A 151 9.71 3.33 3.05
CA PHE A 151 8.58 4.12 2.59
C PHE A 151 7.93 4.91 3.73
N ILE A 152 7.67 4.28 4.89
CA ILE A 152 7.05 4.95 6.03
C ILE A 152 7.98 6.07 6.56
N TYR A 153 9.25 5.76 6.79
CA TYR A 153 10.19 6.71 7.38
C TYR A 153 10.66 7.79 6.41
N ALA A 154 10.56 7.59 5.09
CA ALA A 154 10.82 8.63 4.10
C ALA A 154 10.07 9.94 4.41
N GLU A 155 8.78 9.85 4.77
CA GLU A 155 8.01 11.02 5.15
C GLU A 155 8.40 11.57 6.53
N TYR A 156 8.72 10.70 7.48
CA TYR A 156 9.09 11.12 8.83
C TYR A 156 10.36 11.95 8.81
N VAL A 157 11.34 11.55 7.99
CA VAL A 157 12.59 12.29 7.79
C VAL A 157 12.34 13.66 7.15
N MET A 158 11.38 13.77 6.24
CA MET A 158 11.01 15.07 5.65
C MET A 158 10.46 16.06 6.68
N ALA A 159 9.80 15.56 7.73
CA ALA A 159 9.34 16.38 8.85
C ALA A 159 10.41 16.63 9.92
N ALA A 160 11.30 15.67 10.15
CA ALA A 160 12.32 15.69 11.20
C ALA A 160 13.63 16.40 10.82
N GLY A 161 13.88 16.60 9.52
CA GLY A 161 15.11 17.17 9.00
C GLY A 161 16.17 16.12 8.63
N ASN A 162 17.25 16.58 7.98
CA ASN A 162 18.17 15.71 7.22
C ASN A 162 19.00 14.72 8.04
N HIS A 163 19.05 14.83 9.36
CA HIS A 163 19.93 14.05 10.24
C HIS A 163 19.56 12.55 10.27
N HIS A 164 18.32 12.20 9.91
CA HIS A 164 17.82 10.83 9.89
C HIS A 164 17.78 10.21 8.47
N ARG A 165 18.25 10.90 7.42
CA ARG A 165 18.19 10.38 6.04
C ARG A 165 18.92 9.06 5.85
N SER A 166 20.03 8.85 6.56
CA SER A 166 20.80 7.60 6.50
C SER A 166 19.99 6.38 6.95
N ILE A 167 18.99 6.55 7.83
CA ILE A 167 18.13 5.46 8.29
C ILE A 167 17.34 4.86 7.12
N VAL A 168 16.73 5.71 6.30
CA VAL A 168 15.91 5.27 5.15
C VAL A 168 16.77 4.52 4.12
N TRP A 169 17.96 5.05 3.82
CA TRP A 169 18.90 4.39 2.91
C TRP A 169 19.38 3.05 3.46
N GLN A 170 19.69 2.95 4.75
CA GLN A 170 20.10 1.70 5.39
C GLN A 170 18.99 0.65 5.33
N ILE A 171 17.75 1.04 5.61
CA ILE A 171 16.59 0.15 5.55
C ILE A 171 16.38 -0.36 4.11
N ALA A 172 16.44 0.54 3.13
CA ALA A 172 16.29 0.17 1.72
C ALA A 172 17.43 -0.76 1.25
N GLU A 173 18.67 -0.51 1.70
CA GLU A 173 19.81 -1.40 1.43
C GLU A 173 19.57 -2.79 2.03
N ASP A 174 19.13 -2.86 3.28
CA ASP A 174 18.85 -4.12 3.96
C ASP A 174 17.79 -4.94 3.22
N TYR A 175 16.67 -4.32 2.84
CA TYR A 175 15.64 -4.98 2.04
C TYR A 175 16.14 -5.42 0.65
N SER A 176 17.13 -4.74 0.08
CA SER A 176 17.66 -5.08 -1.25
C SER A 176 18.42 -6.41 -1.30
N HIS A 177 18.77 -6.97 -0.13
CA HIS A 177 19.37 -8.30 0.03
C HIS A 177 18.32 -9.43 0.04
N CYS A 178 17.04 -9.09 0.15
CA CYS A 178 15.95 -10.03 0.01
C CYS A 178 15.83 -10.49 -1.45
N GLU A 179 15.55 -11.78 -1.67
CA GLU A 179 15.44 -12.36 -3.00
C GLU A 179 14.20 -11.82 -3.73
N PHE A 180 13.05 -11.82 -3.08
CA PHE A 180 11.82 -11.24 -3.59
C PHE A 180 10.84 -10.92 -2.46
N LEU A 181 9.86 -10.08 -2.77
CA LEU A 181 8.75 -9.74 -1.91
C LEU A 181 7.51 -10.56 -2.28
N ILE A 182 6.94 -11.26 -1.31
CA ILE A 182 5.55 -11.71 -1.34
C ILE A 182 4.69 -10.52 -0.89
N ARG A 183 4.01 -9.88 -1.84
CA ARG A 183 3.28 -8.63 -1.61
C ARG A 183 1.80 -8.90 -1.35
N LEU A 184 1.35 -8.40 -0.20
CA LEU A 184 -0.04 -8.52 0.24
C LEU A 184 -0.91 -7.38 -0.35
N PRO A 185 -2.22 -7.57 -0.51
CA PRO A 185 -3.13 -6.51 -0.99
C PRO A 185 -3.10 -5.24 -0.14
N GLY A 186 -3.41 -4.09 -0.74
CA GLY A 186 -3.39 -2.79 -0.03
C GLY A 186 -1.98 -2.28 0.18
N PHE A 187 -1.11 -2.53 -0.80
CA PHE A 187 0.31 -2.27 -0.69
C PHE A 187 0.70 -0.83 -1.02
N CYS A 188 1.73 -0.36 -0.32
CA CYS A 188 2.46 0.86 -0.64
C CYS A 188 3.50 0.62 -1.75
N PRO A 189 3.99 1.66 -2.43
CA PRO A 189 5.24 1.60 -3.17
C PRO A 189 6.38 1.06 -2.29
N MET A 190 7.11 0.05 -2.77
CA MET A 190 8.23 -0.55 -2.05
C MET A 190 9.41 -0.80 -3.01
N PRO A 191 10.09 0.27 -3.48
CA PRO A 191 11.10 0.20 -4.53
C PRO A 191 12.41 -0.51 -4.12
N ALA A 192 12.59 -0.77 -2.82
CA ALA A 192 13.74 -1.51 -2.31
C ALA A 192 13.75 -2.98 -2.77
N PHE A 193 12.57 -3.56 -3.03
CA PHE A 193 12.45 -4.95 -3.49
C PHE A 193 12.57 -5.05 -5.01
N ARG A 194 13.38 -6.02 -5.47
CA ARG A 194 13.66 -6.23 -6.90
C ARG A 194 12.53 -6.97 -7.59
N ASP A 195 12.17 -8.12 -7.03
CA ASP A 195 11.16 -9.03 -7.54
C ASP A 195 9.97 -9.07 -6.58
N VAL A 196 8.76 -9.21 -7.14
CA VAL A 196 7.52 -9.14 -6.37
C VAL A 196 6.52 -10.18 -6.89
N ILE A 197 6.01 -10.99 -5.97
CA ILE A 197 4.92 -11.94 -6.19
C ILE A 197 3.71 -11.44 -5.41
N ASP A 198 2.63 -11.08 -6.12
CA ASP A 198 1.38 -10.70 -5.47
C ASP A 198 0.63 -11.97 -5.03
N VAL A 199 0.14 -11.96 -3.79
CA VAL A 199 -0.65 -13.07 -3.23
C VAL A 199 -2.06 -12.60 -2.84
N PRO A 200 -3.00 -13.54 -2.65
CA PRO A 200 -4.32 -13.22 -2.13
C PRO A 200 -4.26 -12.63 -0.71
N LEU A 201 -5.40 -12.18 -0.21
CA LEU A 201 -5.51 -11.58 1.11
C LEU A 201 -5.13 -12.60 2.20
N VAL A 202 -4.23 -12.20 3.09
CA VAL A 202 -3.95 -12.94 4.32
C VAL A 202 -4.96 -12.52 5.38
N VAL A 203 -5.84 -13.45 5.75
CA VAL A 203 -6.89 -13.25 6.74
C VAL A 203 -6.98 -14.48 7.65
N ARG A 204 -7.31 -14.26 8.92
CA ARG A 204 -7.54 -15.32 9.88
C ARG A 204 -8.82 -16.08 9.53
N ARG A 205 -8.78 -17.41 9.64
CA ARG A 205 -9.94 -18.27 9.36
C ARG A 205 -11.02 -18.08 10.43
N LEU A 206 -12.26 -18.36 10.07
CA LEU A 206 -13.34 -18.49 11.05
C LEU A 206 -13.26 -19.84 11.75
N HIS A 207 -13.46 -19.85 13.07
CA HIS A 207 -13.67 -21.06 13.85
C HIS A 207 -15.16 -21.35 14.03
N LYS A 208 -16.01 -20.31 13.97
CA LYS A 208 -17.46 -20.41 14.14
C LYS A 208 -18.19 -19.69 13.02
N THR A 209 -19.38 -20.19 12.71
CA THR A 209 -20.33 -19.48 11.87
C THR A 209 -20.93 -18.29 12.64
N ARG A 210 -21.45 -17.30 11.90
CA ARG A 210 -22.22 -16.18 12.47
C ARG A 210 -23.29 -16.65 13.47
N LYS A 211 -24.05 -17.69 13.13
CA LYS A 211 -25.15 -18.20 13.94
C LYS A 211 -24.66 -18.79 15.27
N GLU A 212 -23.55 -19.53 15.25
CA GLU A 212 -22.95 -20.12 16.45
C GLU A 212 -22.40 -19.03 17.38
N ALA A 213 -21.63 -18.08 16.84
CA ALA A 213 -21.07 -16.98 17.62
C ALA A 213 -22.17 -16.12 18.28
N ARG A 214 -23.27 -15.82 17.56
CA ARG A 214 -24.41 -15.07 18.12
C ARG A 214 -25.17 -15.84 19.19
N LYS A 215 -25.35 -17.15 19.00
CA LYS A 215 -25.99 -18.03 19.98
C LYS A 215 -25.21 -18.07 21.30
N GLU A 216 -23.88 -18.13 21.25
CA GLU A 216 -23.04 -18.10 22.45
C GLU A 216 -23.12 -16.77 23.20
N LEU A 217 -23.30 -15.66 22.48
CA LEU A 217 -23.54 -14.35 23.07
C LEU A 217 -24.97 -14.15 23.57
N GLY A 218 -25.89 -15.09 23.29
CA GLY A 218 -27.31 -14.94 23.61
C GLY A 218 -28.03 -13.87 22.78
N ILE A 219 -27.52 -13.54 21.59
CA ILE A 219 -28.06 -12.48 20.72
C ILE A 219 -28.85 -13.12 19.57
N SER A 220 -30.11 -12.71 19.38
CA SER A 220 -30.97 -13.19 18.29
C SER A 220 -30.57 -12.59 16.93
N ASP A 221 -30.86 -13.26 15.81
CA ASP A 221 -30.40 -12.85 14.47
C ASP A 221 -30.98 -11.51 13.97
N ASP A 222 -32.08 -11.04 14.55
CA ASP A 222 -32.76 -9.78 14.21
C ASP A 222 -32.11 -8.55 14.86
N VAL A 223 -31.34 -8.73 15.93
CA VAL A 223 -30.67 -7.62 16.64
C VAL A 223 -29.45 -7.15 15.86
N LYS A 224 -29.35 -5.85 15.58
CA LYS A 224 -28.18 -5.30 14.91
C LYS A 224 -26.99 -5.18 15.86
N MET A 225 -25.82 -5.61 15.38
CA MET A 225 -24.61 -5.66 16.18
C MET A 225 -23.46 -4.92 15.50
N VAL A 226 -22.80 -4.02 16.24
CA VAL A 226 -21.53 -3.41 15.84
C VAL A 226 -20.40 -3.96 16.71
N ILE A 227 -19.21 -4.17 16.15
CA ILE A 227 -18.02 -4.48 16.94
C ILE A 227 -17.06 -3.29 16.96
N LEU A 228 -16.69 -2.85 18.16
CA LEU A 228 -15.73 -1.79 18.40
C LEU A 228 -14.31 -2.38 18.51
N ASN A 229 -13.52 -2.23 17.45
CA ASN A 229 -12.20 -2.83 17.34
C ASN A 229 -11.11 -1.83 16.91
N PHE A 230 -10.30 -1.37 17.88
CA PHE A 230 -9.11 -0.54 17.62
C PHE A 230 -7.80 -1.31 17.83
N GLY A 231 -7.83 -2.65 17.78
CA GLY A 231 -6.67 -3.54 17.71
C GLY A 231 -5.72 -3.44 18.91
N GLY A 232 -5.81 -4.39 19.85
CA GLY A 232 -4.79 -4.78 20.86
C GLY A 232 -4.24 -3.71 21.83
N GLN A 233 -4.42 -2.42 21.55
CA GLN A 233 -4.14 -1.33 22.46
C GLN A 233 -5.33 -1.19 23.39
N VAL A 234 -5.23 -1.91 24.52
CA VAL A 234 -6.18 -1.97 25.66
C VAL A 234 -6.44 -0.60 26.32
N ARG A 235 -6.02 0.52 25.72
CA ARG A 235 -6.12 1.88 26.29
C ARG A 235 -6.70 2.93 25.34
N ILE A 236 -7.65 2.53 24.47
CA ILE A 236 -8.39 3.47 23.61
C ILE A 236 -9.02 4.60 24.43
N LEU A 237 -9.57 4.29 25.60
CA LEU A 237 -10.33 5.28 26.39
C LEU A 237 -9.47 6.28 27.16
N LYS A 238 -8.19 5.98 27.41
CA LYS A 238 -7.31 6.91 28.13
C LYS A 238 -6.59 7.84 27.15
N THR A 239 -6.07 7.29 26.05
CA THR A 239 -5.13 8.02 25.18
C THR A 239 -5.79 8.93 24.15
N VAL A 240 -7.03 8.67 23.72
CA VAL A 240 -7.74 9.57 22.78
C VAL A 240 -8.19 10.88 23.48
N VAL A 241 -8.42 10.83 24.80
CA VAL A 241 -8.87 11.96 25.64
C VAL A 241 -7.71 12.83 26.12
N ASP A 242 -6.59 12.22 26.53
CA ASP A 242 -5.42 12.91 27.11
C ASP A 242 -4.87 14.05 26.22
N LEU A 243 -5.06 13.97 24.89
CA LEU A 243 -4.51 14.93 23.91
C LEU A 243 -5.42 16.12 23.57
N MET A 244 -6.74 16.04 23.73
CA MET A 244 -7.60 17.22 23.51
C MET A 244 -7.40 18.27 24.60
N CYS A 245 -7.10 17.86 25.83
CA CYS A 245 -6.74 18.76 26.92
C CYS A 245 -5.44 19.54 26.64
N THR A 246 -4.51 18.97 25.87
CA THR A 246 -3.21 19.61 25.57
C THR A 246 -3.21 20.39 24.25
N GLN A 247 -3.89 19.92 23.20
CA GLN A 247 -3.92 20.62 21.90
C GLN A 247 -4.87 21.81 21.85
N ILE A 248 -5.99 21.80 22.59
CA ILE A 248 -6.90 22.96 22.66
C ILE A 248 -6.26 24.11 23.46
N CYS A 249 -5.50 23.80 24.52
CA CYS A 249 -4.85 24.81 25.36
C CYS A 249 -3.69 25.55 24.66
N MET A 250 -3.03 24.97 23.64
CA MET A 250 -1.78 25.54 23.11
C MET A 250 -1.91 26.33 21.80
N LYS A 251 -3.05 26.33 21.11
CA LYS A 251 -3.10 26.88 19.74
C LYS A 251 -4.07 28.03 19.44
N TYR A 252 -5.14 28.30 20.22
CA TYR A 252 -6.17 29.22 19.71
C TYR A 252 -6.92 30.19 20.65
N ILE A 253 -6.55 30.42 21.92
CA ILE A 253 -7.30 31.42 22.72
C ILE A 253 -6.43 32.14 23.78
N PRO A 254 -6.14 33.46 23.65
CA PRO A 254 -5.85 34.32 24.79
C PRO A 254 -7.17 34.96 25.26
N LEU A 255 -8.02 34.19 25.93
CA LEU A 255 -9.19 34.72 26.62
C LEU A 255 -9.28 34.04 27.99
N SER A 256 -9.64 34.88 28.95
CA SER A 256 -9.90 34.68 30.37
C SER A 256 -10.36 33.26 30.76
N PRO A 257 -10.02 32.78 31.98
CA PRO A 257 -10.25 31.41 32.40
C PRO A 257 -11.76 31.13 32.54
N LEU A 258 -12.38 30.65 31.46
CA LEU A 258 -13.57 29.82 31.55
C LEU A 258 -13.08 28.45 32.04
N ASN A 259 -13.47 28.11 33.27
CA ASN A 259 -13.27 26.81 33.89
C ASN A 259 -13.88 25.70 33.03
N VAL A 260 -13.15 25.23 32.02
CA VAL A 260 -13.38 23.92 31.42
C VAL A 260 -12.39 22.98 32.09
N HIS A 261 -12.79 22.42 33.23
CA HIS A 261 -12.15 21.22 33.76
C HIS A 261 -12.46 20.06 32.81
N CYS A 262 -11.59 19.84 31.82
CA CYS A 262 -11.57 18.58 31.09
C CYS A 262 -10.84 17.55 31.95
N ASP A 263 -11.61 16.69 32.62
CA ASP A 263 -11.09 15.50 33.27
C ASP A 263 -10.41 14.60 32.21
N PRO A 264 -9.11 14.29 32.33
CA PRO A 264 -8.38 13.41 31.42
C PRO A 264 -8.96 11.98 31.34
N SER A 265 -9.87 11.61 32.25
CA SER A 265 -10.56 10.33 32.30
C SER A 265 -11.99 10.32 31.69
N GLY A 266 -12.41 11.42 31.04
CA GLY A 266 -13.83 11.75 30.83
C GLY A 266 -14.59 11.17 29.62
N TRP A 267 -13.99 10.35 28.73
CA TRP A 267 -14.77 9.74 27.64
C TRP A 267 -15.45 8.46 28.09
N LYS A 268 -16.75 8.56 28.40
CA LYS A 268 -17.61 7.41 28.70
C LYS A 268 -18.50 7.11 27.50
N LEU A 269 -18.59 5.84 27.13
CA LEU A 269 -19.58 5.37 26.17
C LEU A 269 -20.97 5.59 26.76
N LYS A 270 -21.91 6.01 25.92
CA LYS A 270 -23.30 6.24 26.31
C LYS A 270 -24.22 5.42 25.42
N GLU A 271 -25.37 5.03 25.97
CA GLU A 271 -26.38 4.26 25.26
C GLU A 271 -26.83 4.96 23.96
N GLU A 272 -26.95 6.29 24.00
CA GLU A 272 -27.36 7.16 22.89
C GLU A 272 -26.43 7.16 21.68
N TYR A 273 -25.22 6.59 21.79
CA TYR A 273 -24.27 6.55 20.67
C TYR A 273 -24.68 5.53 19.61
N LEU A 274 -25.47 4.51 19.98
CA LEU A 274 -25.97 3.51 19.06
C LEU A 274 -27.39 3.82 18.59
N PRO A 275 -27.80 3.37 17.38
CA PRO A 275 -29.20 3.37 17.01
C PRO A 275 -30.03 2.50 17.98
N SER A 276 -31.32 2.80 18.13
CA SER A 276 -32.19 2.08 19.05
C SER A 276 -32.26 0.58 18.71
N GLY A 277 -32.13 -0.27 19.72
CA GLY A 277 -32.14 -1.74 19.58
C GLY A 277 -30.82 -2.36 19.11
N TRP A 278 -29.77 -1.58 18.92
CA TRP A 278 -28.45 -2.10 18.55
C TRP A 278 -27.62 -2.48 19.78
N LEU A 279 -26.74 -3.47 19.59
CA LEU A 279 -25.72 -3.86 20.55
C LEU A 279 -24.32 -3.56 20.01
N CYS A 280 -23.39 -3.22 20.91
CA CYS A 280 -21.99 -3.01 20.58
C CYS A 280 -21.09 -4.00 21.34
N LEU A 281 -20.30 -4.79 20.62
CA LEU A 281 -19.26 -5.62 21.20
C LEU A 281 -17.99 -4.80 21.39
N VAL A 282 -17.46 -4.73 22.61
CA VAL A 282 -16.28 -3.91 22.93
C VAL A 282 -15.04 -4.79 23.12
N CYS A 283 -14.10 -4.68 22.18
CA CYS A 283 -12.80 -5.36 22.27
C CYS A 283 -11.87 -4.66 23.27
N GLY A 284 -11.27 -5.43 24.19
CA GLY A 284 -10.17 -4.93 25.04
C GLY A 284 -10.55 -3.93 26.12
N ALA A 285 -11.82 -3.90 26.56
CA ALA A 285 -12.23 -3.12 27.74
C ALA A 285 -11.57 -3.65 29.02
N SER A 286 -11.20 -2.76 29.95
CA SER A 286 -10.60 -3.16 31.23
C SER A 286 -11.62 -3.81 32.17
N ASP A 287 -11.16 -4.57 33.17
CA ASP A 287 -12.04 -5.22 34.17
C ASP A 287 -12.75 -4.23 35.08
N SER A 288 -12.17 -3.04 35.26
CA SER A 288 -12.72 -1.93 36.01
C SER A 288 -13.63 -0.99 35.20
N GLN A 289 -13.82 -1.24 33.90
CA GLN A 289 -14.56 -0.32 33.05
C GLN A 289 -16.06 -0.63 33.07
N GLU A 290 -16.86 0.32 33.55
CA GLU A 290 -18.32 0.26 33.42
C GLU A 290 -18.73 0.62 31.98
N LEU A 291 -19.58 -0.23 31.40
CA LEU A 291 -20.15 -0.05 30.06
C LEU A 291 -21.68 0.09 30.15
N PRO A 292 -22.32 0.89 29.29
CA PRO A 292 -23.77 0.95 29.23
C PRO A 292 -24.39 -0.41 28.85
N PRO A 293 -25.69 -0.65 29.13
CA PRO A 293 -26.34 -1.95 28.92
C PRO A 293 -26.28 -2.48 27.48
N ASN A 294 -26.26 -1.60 26.48
CA ASN A 294 -26.16 -1.94 25.06
C ASN A 294 -24.71 -2.13 24.57
N PHE A 295 -23.72 -2.10 25.47
CA PHE A 295 -22.31 -2.37 25.18
C PHE A 295 -21.85 -3.61 25.94
N ILE A 296 -21.55 -4.68 25.19
CA ILE A 296 -21.12 -5.96 25.73
C ILE A 296 -19.60 -6.01 25.70
N LYS A 297 -19.00 -6.16 26.88
CA LYS A 297 -17.56 -6.40 27.00
C LYS A 297 -17.21 -7.81 26.50
N LEU A 298 -16.22 -7.89 25.62
CA LEU A 298 -15.66 -9.16 25.19
C LEU A 298 -14.59 -9.67 26.17
N ALA A 299 -14.51 -11.00 26.31
CA ALA A 299 -13.45 -11.65 27.07
C ALA A 299 -12.08 -11.38 26.40
N LYS A 300 -11.01 -11.37 27.21
CA LYS A 300 -9.65 -11.05 26.71
C LYS A 300 -9.11 -12.08 25.72
N ASP A 301 -9.58 -13.31 25.83
CA ASP A 301 -9.25 -14.48 25.00
C ASP A 301 -10.30 -14.73 23.90
N ALA A 302 -11.28 -13.85 23.74
CA ALA A 302 -12.30 -14.00 22.71
C ALA A 302 -11.66 -13.94 21.31
N TYR A 303 -11.98 -14.94 20.48
CA TYR A 303 -11.50 -15.00 19.11
C TYR A 303 -12.23 -13.96 18.24
N THR A 304 -11.58 -12.80 18.06
CA THR A 304 -12.18 -11.63 17.41
C THR A 304 -12.69 -11.88 15.98
N PRO A 305 -12.04 -12.68 15.11
CA PRO A 305 -12.54 -12.92 13.75
C PRO A 305 -13.96 -13.47 13.69
N ASP A 306 -14.31 -14.42 14.57
CA ASP A 306 -15.68 -14.97 14.65
C ASP A 306 -16.69 -13.88 15.01
N LEU A 307 -16.32 -12.98 15.92
CA LEU A 307 -17.16 -11.88 16.40
C LEU A 307 -17.31 -10.75 15.37
N ILE A 308 -16.27 -10.52 14.56
CA ILE A 308 -16.32 -9.62 13.40
C ILE A 308 -17.31 -10.18 12.37
N ALA A 309 -17.17 -11.44 11.97
CA ALA A 309 -18.10 -12.07 11.02
C ALA A 309 -19.54 -12.19 11.57
N ALA A 310 -19.69 -12.25 12.90
CA ALA A 310 -21.00 -12.27 13.55
C ALA A 310 -21.70 -10.90 13.60
N SER A 311 -20.94 -9.80 13.45
CA SER A 311 -21.42 -8.41 13.50
C SER A 311 -22.06 -7.98 12.19
N ASP A 312 -22.91 -6.95 12.23
CA ASP A 312 -23.48 -6.30 11.05
C ASP A 312 -22.57 -5.19 10.50
N CYS A 313 -21.76 -4.57 11.35
CA CYS A 313 -20.67 -3.68 10.94
C CYS A 313 -19.54 -3.65 11.99
N MET A 314 -18.38 -3.14 11.59
CA MET A 314 -17.25 -2.87 12.48
C MET A 314 -17.04 -1.36 12.61
N LEU A 315 -16.69 -0.91 13.82
CA LEU A 315 -16.24 0.46 14.10
C LEU A 315 -14.82 0.40 14.65
N GLY A 316 -13.88 1.14 14.06
CA GLY A 316 -12.49 1.01 14.46
C GLY A 316 -11.49 1.89 13.72
N LYS A 317 -10.22 1.47 13.76
CA LYS A 317 -9.12 2.11 13.04
C LYS A 317 -8.67 1.27 11.86
N ILE A 318 -8.26 1.91 10.79
CA ILE A 318 -7.69 1.22 9.63
C ILE A 318 -6.40 0.52 10.07
N GLY A 319 -6.25 -0.73 9.66
CA GLY A 319 -5.04 -1.52 9.82
C GLY A 319 -5.15 -2.75 8.95
N TYR A 320 -4.03 -3.33 8.52
CA TYR A 320 -4.08 -4.44 7.56
C TYR A 320 -4.99 -5.58 8.03
N GLY A 321 -4.90 -5.99 9.30
CA GLY A 321 -5.72 -7.07 9.86
C GLY A 321 -7.22 -6.75 9.92
N THR A 322 -7.61 -5.54 10.34
CA THR A 322 -9.03 -5.15 10.39
C THR A 322 -9.60 -4.99 8.98
N VAL A 323 -8.83 -4.42 8.06
CA VAL A 323 -9.22 -4.27 6.66
C VAL A 323 -9.33 -5.63 5.98
N SER A 324 -8.40 -6.55 6.23
CA SER A 324 -8.45 -7.86 5.61
C SER A 324 -9.64 -8.68 6.09
N GLU A 325 -9.97 -8.61 7.37
CA GLU A 325 -11.16 -9.26 7.95
C GLU A 325 -12.46 -8.63 7.45
N ALA A 326 -12.54 -7.29 7.38
CA ALA A 326 -13.71 -6.58 6.85
C ALA A 326 -13.99 -6.99 5.40
N LEU A 327 -12.95 -6.98 4.54
CA LEU A 327 -13.08 -7.37 3.14
C LEU A 327 -13.44 -8.85 2.99
N ALA A 328 -12.72 -9.76 3.67
CA ALA A 328 -12.96 -11.19 3.57
C ALA A 328 -14.36 -11.59 4.02
N PHE A 329 -14.86 -10.99 5.10
CA PHE A 329 -16.18 -11.28 5.64
C PHE A 329 -17.29 -10.40 5.06
N LYS A 330 -16.95 -9.53 4.09
CA LYS A 330 -17.87 -8.57 3.45
C LYS A 330 -18.64 -7.74 4.48
N LEU A 331 -17.93 -7.31 5.52
CA LEU A 331 -18.48 -6.57 6.65
C LEU A 331 -18.26 -5.06 6.44
N PRO A 332 -19.32 -4.24 6.42
CA PRO A 332 -19.17 -2.79 6.42
C PRO A 332 -18.30 -2.29 7.57
N PHE A 333 -17.32 -1.44 7.24
CA PHE A 333 -16.33 -0.94 8.18
C PHE A 333 -16.42 0.58 8.29
N VAL A 334 -16.93 1.04 9.43
CA VAL A 334 -16.86 2.43 9.84
C VAL A 334 -15.49 2.68 10.46
N PHE A 335 -14.68 3.54 9.86
CA PHE A 335 -13.31 3.76 10.32
C PHE A 335 -13.06 5.23 10.66
N VAL A 336 -12.11 5.45 11.57
CA VAL A 336 -11.60 6.78 11.89
C VAL A 336 -10.19 6.90 11.35
N ARG A 337 -9.92 8.01 10.66
CA ARG A 337 -8.60 8.29 10.09
C ARG A 337 -7.53 8.40 11.18
N ARG A 338 -6.31 7.98 10.82
CA ARG A 338 -5.14 8.12 11.66
C ARG A 338 -4.13 9.05 11.01
N ASP A 339 -3.64 10.00 11.81
CA ASP A 339 -2.66 10.96 11.34
C ASP A 339 -1.27 10.31 11.30
N TYR A 340 -0.56 10.53 10.19
CA TYR A 340 0.81 10.06 9.95
C TYR A 340 0.99 8.53 9.89
N PHE A 341 -0.06 7.79 9.53
CA PHE A 341 0.03 6.38 9.12
C PHE A 341 0.05 6.28 7.60
N ASN A 342 1.24 6.22 7.01
CA ASN A 342 1.41 6.40 5.57
C ASN A 342 0.89 5.23 4.73
N GLU A 343 0.65 4.07 5.33
CA GLU A 343 0.01 2.92 4.70
C GLU A 343 -1.52 3.04 4.64
N GLU A 344 -2.11 3.84 5.53
CA GLU A 344 -3.57 3.97 5.66
C GLU A 344 -4.28 4.38 4.36
N PRO A 345 -3.79 5.36 3.56
CA PRO A 345 -4.46 5.75 2.33
C PRO A 345 -4.64 4.60 1.33
N PHE A 346 -3.71 3.65 1.29
CA PHE A 346 -3.78 2.49 0.39
C PHE A 346 -4.82 1.48 0.84
N LEU A 347 -4.90 1.25 2.15
CA LEU A 347 -5.92 0.38 2.76
C LEU A 347 -7.32 1.01 2.66
N ARG A 348 -7.42 2.32 2.89
CA ARG A 348 -8.66 3.09 2.71
C ARG A 348 -9.18 2.98 1.28
N ASN A 349 -8.30 3.17 0.29
CA ASN A 349 -8.69 3.06 -1.11
C ASN A 349 -9.23 1.66 -1.44
N MET A 350 -8.69 0.59 -0.82
CA MET A 350 -9.29 -0.73 -0.97
C MET A 350 -10.70 -0.81 -0.36
N LEU A 351 -10.92 -0.27 0.85
CA LEU A 351 -12.24 -0.27 1.47
C LEU A 351 -13.26 0.50 0.61
N GLU A 352 -12.87 1.64 0.04
CA GLU A 352 -13.71 2.44 -0.85
C GLU A 352 -14.03 1.68 -2.16
N TYR A 353 -13.00 1.12 -2.81
CA TYR A 353 -13.14 0.36 -4.05
C TYR A 353 -14.10 -0.83 -3.90
N TYR A 354 -14.02 -1.57 -2.79
CA TYR A 354 -14.88 -2.72 -2.52
C TYR A 354 -16.18 -2.36 -1.80
N GLN A 355 -16.57 -1.08 -1.75
CA GLN A 355 -17.81 -0.60 -1.10
C GLN A 355 -17.96 -1.09 0.34
N CYS A 356 -16.85 -1.08 1.08
CA CYS A 356 -16.72 -1.69 2.40
C CYS A 356 -16.41 -0.66 3.50
N GLY A 357 -16.17 0.61 3.15
CA GLY A 357 -15.72 1.65 4.08
C GLY A 357 -16.69 2.81 4.24
N VAL A 358 -16.86 3.29 5.47
CA VAL A 358 -17.46 4.59 5.79
C VAL A 358 -16.48 5.36 6.67
N GLU A 359 -16.00 6.51 6.22
CA GLU A 359 -15.14 7.37 7.03
C GLU A 359 -15.96 8.13 8.08
N MET A 360 -15.59 8.02 9.34
CA MET A 360 -16.10 8.83 10.45
C MET A 360 -15.02 9.80 10.93
N ILE A 361 -15.37 11.08 11.02
CA ILE A 361 -14.46 12.08 11.56
C ILE A 361 -14.28 11.90 13.08
N ARG A 362 -13.07 12.20 13.59
CA ARG A 362 -12.71 12.01 15.01
C ARG A 362 -13.64 12.74 15.97
N ARG A 363 -14.15 13.92 15.59
CA ARG A 363 -15.12 14.67 16.40
C ARG A 363 -16.37 13.83 16.69
N ASP A 364 -16.93 13.22 15.66
CA ASP A 364 -18.20 12.49 15.75
C ASP A 364 -18.01 11.16 16.49
N LEU A 365 -16.82 10.53 16.39
CA LEU A 365 -16.44 9.41 17.25
C LEU A 365 -16.52 9.82 18.73
N LEU A 366 -15.92 10.96 19.08
CA LEU A 366 -15.79 11.41 20.46
C LEU A 366 -17.11 11.93 21.05
N THR A 367 -17.91 12.64 20.27
CA THR A 367 -19.21 13.15 20.70
C THR A 367 -20.32 12.11 20.62
N GLY A 368 -20.04 10.93 20.07
CA GLY A 368 -21.00 9.82 19.99
C GLY A 368 -22.02 9.95 18.87
N HIS A 369 -21.74 10.77 17.86
CA HIS A 369 -22.64 10.98 16.72
C HIS A 369 -22.51 9.83 15.69
N TRP A 370 -22.55 8.57 16.16
CA TRP A 370 -22.24 7.40 15.33
C TRP A 370 -23.41 6.93 14.47
N LYS A 371 -24.64 7.17 14.92
CA LYS A 371 -25.87 6.69 14.28
C LYS A 371 -25.92 6.90 12.76
N PRO A 372 -25.65 8.11 12.20
CA PRO A 372 -25.70 8.31 10.75
C PRO A 372 -24.69 7.44 9.98
N TYR A 373 -23.49 7.23 10.56
CA TYR A 373 -22.43 6.42 9.95
C TYR A 373 -22.77 4.93 10.00
N LEU A 374 -23.36 4.46 11.11
CA LEU A 374 -23.80 3.07 11.27
C LEU A 374 -24.97 2.74 10.34
N GLU A 375 -25.96 3.64 10.22
CA GLU A 375 -27.08 3.47 9.29
C GLU A 375 -26.61 3.47 7.83
N HIS A 376 -25.66 4.34 7.46
CA HIS A 376 -25.02 4.30 6.15
C HIS A 376 -24.26 2.98 5.92
N ALA A 377 -23.47 2.52 6.89
CA ALA A 377 -22.69 1.29 6.76
C ALA A 377 -23.56 0.06 6.44
N ILE A 378 -24.74 -0.06 7.05
CA ILE A 378 -25.66 -1.18 6.79
C ILE A 378 -26.28 -1.12 5.38
N SER A 379 -26.34 0.06 4.76
CA SER A 379 -26.82 0.19 3.38
C SER A 379 -25.78 -0.21 2.33
N LEU A 380 -24.50 -0.33 2.73
CA LEU A 380 -23.42 -0.74 1.83
C LEU A 380 -23.58 -2.20 1.38
N LYS A 381 -23.01 -2.50 0.21
CA LYS A 381 -22.95 -3.85 -0.36
C LYS A 381 -21.49 -4.23 -0.64
N PRO A 382 -20.72 -4.61 0.40
CA PRO A 382 -19.32 -4.95 0.21
C PRO A 382 -19.13 -6.05 -0.84
N CYS A 383 -18.25 -5.81 -1.80
CA CYS A 383 -18.13 -6.60 -3.03
C CYS A 383 -16.73 -7.20 -3.23
N TYR A 384 -16.03 -7.54 -2.14
CA TYR A 384 -14.72 -8.19 -2.26
C TYR A 384 -14.84 -9.57 -2.93
N GLU A 385 -14.10 -9.74 -4.03
CA GLU A 385 -14.05 -10.97 -4.85
C GLU A 385 -12.63 -11.57 -4.95
N GLY A 386 -11.65 -10.98 -4.27
CA GLY A 386 -10.29 -11.50 -4.24
C GLY A 386 -10.18 -12.80 -3.42
N GLY A 387 -9.12 -13.57 -3.64
CA GLY A 387 -8.84 -14.75 -2.82
C GLY A 387 -8.49 -14.38 -1.38
N ILE A 388 -8.83 -15.26 -0.44
CA ILE A 388 -8.60 -15.10 1.00
C ILE A 388 -7.64 -16.14 1.59
N ASN A 389 -7.05 -16.99 0.75
CA ASN A 389 -6.10 -18.03 1.14
C ASN A 389 -4.64 -17.55 1.06
N GLY A 390 -4.39 -16.24 1.25
CA GLY A 390 -3.05 -15.67 1.12
C GLY A 390 -2.02 -16.29 2.05
N GLY A 391 -2.42 -16.73 3.25
CA GLY A 391 -1.54 -17.39 4.21
C GLY A 391 -1.03 -18.74 3.71
N GLU A 392 -1.90 -19.54 3.09
CA GLU A 392 -1.57 -20.83 2.46
C GLU A 392 -0.68 -20.63 1.23
N VAL A 393 -1.05 -19.71 0.34
CA VAL A 393 -0.29 -19.41 -0.88
C VAL A 393 1.11 -18.89 -0.53
N ALA A 394 1.23 -17.98 0.44
CA ALA A 394 2.51 -17.49 0.90
C ALA A 394 3.37 -18.62 1.50
N ALA A 395 2.81 -19.46 2.37
CA ALA A 395 3.53 -20.60 2.94
C ALA A 395 4.01 -21.59 1.86
N HIS A 396 3.21 -21.84 0.83
CA HIS A 396 3.60 -22.69 -0.29
C HIS A 396 4.78 -22.11 -1.09
N ILE A 397 4.72 -20.81 -1.41
CA ILE A 397 5.83 -20.12 -2.11
C ILE A 397 7.11 -20.17 -1.27
N LEU A 398 7.01 -19.93 0.04
CA LEU A 398 8.15 -20.00 0.97
C LEU A 398 8.75 -21.41 1.02
N GLN A 399 7.90 -22.44 1.10
CA GLN A 399 8.33 -23.84 1.07
C GLN A 399 9.10 -24.17 -0.21
N GLU A 400 8.54 -23.84 -1.38
CA GLU A 400 9.20 -24.13 -2.65
C GLU A 400 10.51 -23.34 -2.81
N THR A 401 10.53 -22.09 -2.34
CA THR A 401 11.74 -21.27 -2.31
C THR A 401 12.83 -21.93 -1.49
N ALA A 402 12.52 -22.38 -0.27
CA ALA A 402 13.46 -23.09 0.61
C ALA A 402 13.96 -24.43 0.01
N ILE A 403 13.18 -25.08 -0.84
CA ILE A 403 13.59 -26.32 -1.55
C ILE A 403 14.50 -26.01 -2.76
N GLY A 404 14.62 -24.75 -3.18
CA GLY A 404 15.50 -24.32 -4.28
C GLY A 404 14.75 -23.86 -5.53
N LYS A 405 13.42 -23.73 -5.50
CA LYS A 405 12.68 -23.11 -6.59
C LYS A 405 13.04 -21.62 -6.66
N HIS A 406 13.36 -21.15 -7.86
CA HIS A 406 13.62 -19.74 -8.11
C HIS A 406 12.37 -19.07 -8.66
N TYR A 407 11.93 -18.04 -7.95
CA TYR A 407 10.81 -17.19 -8.34
C TYR A 407 11.24 -15.81 -8.82
N ALA A 408 12.48 -15.42 -8.52
CA ALA A 408 13.08 -14.19 -9.04
C ALA A 408 13.23 -14.31 -10.57
N SER A 409 12.92 -13.22 -11.28
CA SER A 409 13.06 -13.16 -12.73
C SER A 409 14.51 -12.83 -13.08
N ASP A 410 15.16 -13.65 -13.92
CA ASP A 410 16.45 -13.28 -14.53
C ASP A 410 16.34 -12.02 -15.43
N LYS A 411 15.12 -11.60 -15.77
CA LYS A 411 14.84 -10.41 -16.58
C LYS A 411 14.52 -9.22 -15.70
N PHE A 412 15.40 -8.22 -15.73
CA PHE A 412 15.18 -6.90 -15.14
C PHE A 412 13.92 -6.23 -15.71
N SER A 413 12.90 -6.00 -14.88
CA SER A 413 11.81 -5.06 -15.21
C SER A 413 12.18 -3.65 -14.74
N GLY A 414 13.12 -3.01 -15.45
CA GLY A 414 13.60 -1.66 -15.12
C GLY A 414 12.47 -0.62 -15.06
N ALA A 415 11.42 -0.78 -15.87
CA ALA A 415 10.28 0.13 -15.92
C ALA A 415 9.46 0.16 -14.63
N ARG A 416 9.24 -0.99 -13.97
CA ARG A 416 8.49 -1.07 -12.70
C ARG A 416 9.27 -0.42 -11.56
N ARG A 417 10.57 -0.72 -11.48
CA ARG A 417 11.48 -0.17 -10.46
C ARG A 417 11.64 1.34 -10.61
N LEU A 418 11.75 1.84 -11.85
CA LEU A 418 11.79 3.27 -12.13
C LEU A 418 10.51 3.97 -11.68
N ARG A 419 9.33 3.40 -11.96
CA ARG A 419 8.05 3.93 -11.50
C ARG A 419 7.98 4.04 -9.98
N ASP A 420 8.30 2.98 -9.26
CA ASP A 420 8.22 2.97 -7.80
C ASP A 420 9.27 3.91 -7.18
N ALA A 421 10.45 4.03 -7.80
CA ALA A 421 11.47 5.01 -7.41
C ALA A 421 11.07 6.46 -7.69
N ILE A 422 10.39 6.74 -8.81
CA ILE A 422 9.84 8.07 -9.12
C ILE A 422 8.75 8.44 -8.10
N VAL A 423 7.85 7.50 -7.76
CA VAL A 423 6.83 7.73 -6.73
C VAL A 423 7.47 8.03 -5.38
N LEU A 424 8.47 7.26 -4.97
CA LEU A 424 9.21 7.50 -3.73
C LEU A 424 9.96 8.84 -3.77
N GLY A 425 10.63 9.16 -4.88
CA GLY A 425 11.34 10.42 -5.07
C GLY A 425 10.40 11.63 -5.01
N TYR A 426 9.25 11.56 -5.66
CA TYR A 426 8.19 12.56 -5.59
C TYR A 426 7.68 12.74 -4.16
N GLN A 427 7.48 11.65 -3.41
CA GLN A 427 7.06 11.72 -2.01
C GLN A 427 8.13 12.36 -1.12
N LEU A 428 9.41 12.03 -1.32
CA LEU A 428 10.55 12.62 -0.63
C LEU A 428 10.79 14.11 -0.97
N GLN A 429 10.13 14.67 -1.98
CA GLN A 429 10.24 16.09 -2.34
C GLN A 429 9.02 16.92 -1.92
N ARG A 430 7.99 16.30 -1.32
CA ARG A 430 6.77 17.02 -0.93
C ARG A 430 7.02 18.03 0.20
N VAL A 431 6.33 19.16 0.09
CA VAL A 431 6.25 20.19 1.14
C VAL A 431 5.55 19.60 2.37
N PRO A 432 6.09 19.77 3.59
CA PRO A 432 5.44 19.31 4.82
C PRO A 432 4.02 19.86 4.95
N GLY A 433 3.04 18.99 5.24
CA GLY A 433 1.66 19.38 5.57
C GLY A 433 0.58 19.18 4.50
N ARG A 434 0.88 18.53 3.35
CA ARG A 434 -0.16 17.96 2.48
C ARG A 434 -0.35 16.49 2.79
N ASP A 435 -1.60 16.08 3.01
CA ASP A 435 -1.99 14.66 3.13
C ASP A 435 -1.43 13.84 1.96
N ILE A 436 -1.06 12.58 2.23
CA ILE A 436 -0.76 11.59 1.20
C ILE A 436 -2.05 11.31 0.42
N SER A 437 -2.37 12.16 -0.55
CA SER A 437 -3.27 11.82 -1.63
C SER A 437 -2.50 11.01 -2.67
N ILE A 438 -3.04 9.84 -2.99
CA ILE A 438 -2.70 9.11 -4.21
C ILE A 438 -2.87 10.11 -5.37
N PRO A 439 -1.83 10.39 -6.18
CA PRO A 439 -1.92 11.38 -7.24
C PRO A 439 -3.13 11.13 -8.14
N GLU A 440 -3.81 12.20 -8.58
CA GLU A 440 -5.03 12.06 -9.40
C GLU A 440 -4.79 11.21 -10.65
N TRP A 441 -3.63 11.30 -11.32
CA TRP A 441 -3.31 10.43 -12.46
C TRP A 441 -3.22 8.93 -12.12
N TYR A 442 -3.03 8.56 -10.85
CA TYR A 442 -3.10 7.18 -10.37
C TYR A 442 -4.54 6.76 -9.99
N SER A 443 -5.41 7.72 -9.70
CA SER A 443 -6.81 7.56 -9.26
C SER A 443 -7.86 7.77 -10.38
N SER A 444 -7.65 8.69 -11.32
CA SER A 444 -8.59 9.10 -12.38
C SER A 444 -8.79 8.05 -13.47
N ALA A 445 -7.87 7.08 -13.58
CA ALA A 445 -8.06 5.90 -14.43
C ALA A 445 -9.17 4.95 -13.93
N GLU A 446 -9.69 5.18 -12.72
CA GLU A 446 -10.69 4.36 -12.05
C GLU A 446 -12.13 4.86 -12.33
N ASN A 447 -12.35 6.16 -12.56
CA ASN A 447 -13.69 6.76 -12.73
C ASN A 447 -14.22 6.75 -14.19
N GLU A 448 -13.35 6.81 -15.20
CA GLU A 448 -13.80 6.86 -16.61
C GLU A 448 -14.18 5.48 -17.21
N LEU A 449 -13.97 4.39 -16.47
CA LEU A 449 -14.41 3.06 -16.93
C LEU A 449 -15.94 2.87 -16.79
N ASN A 450 -16.61 3.63 -15.93
CA ASN A 450 -18.04 3.46 -15.65
C ASN A 450 -18.95 4.46 -16.37
N ASN A 451 -18.40 5.53 -16.97
CA ASN A 451 -19.20 6.57 -17.66
C ASN A 451 -19.01 6.62 -19.19
N SER A 452 -18.18 5.75 -19.77
CA SER A 452 -18.03 5.64 -21.22
C SER A 452 -19.05 4.65 -21.79
N THR A 453 -20.26 5.12 -22.09
CA THR A 453 -21.03 4.53 -23.20
C THR A 453 -20.19 4.73 -24.45
N GLY A 454 -19.83 3.62 -25.10
CA GLY A 454 -18.92 3.59 -26.25
C GLY A 454 -19.14 4.76 -27.21
N SER A 455 -18.04 5.42 -27.56
CA SER A 455 -18.08 6.45 -28.60
C SER A 455 -18.43 5.78 -29.94
N PRO A 456 -19.43 6.29 -30.68
CA PRO A 456 -19.84 5.72 -31.96
C PRO A 456 -18.90 6.19 -33.06
N ALA A 457 -18.10 5.27 -33.62
CA ALA A 457 -17.75 5.15 -35.04
C ALA A 457 -16.52 4.24 -35.21
N THR A 458 -16.72 2.93 -35.24
CA THR A 458 -15.77 2.01 -35.87
C THR A 458 -16.35 1.66 -37.23
N GLN A 459 -15.97 2.42 -38.27
CA GLN A 459 -16.14 1.93 -39.64
C GLN A 459 -15.02 0.95 -39.91
N ILE A 460 -15.44 -0.30 -40.15
CA ILE A 460 -14.63 -1.41 -40.64
C ILE A 460 -14.07 -0.99 -42.00
N ILE A 461 -12.74 -0.94 -42.13
CA ILE A 461 -12.08 -0.91 -43.44
C ILE A 461 -11.42 -2.28 -43.62
N GLU A 462 -11.94 -3.01 -44.60
CA GLU A 462 -11.50 -4.34 -45.00
C GLU A 462 -10.08 -4.36 -45.60
N ASN A 463 -9.46 -5.54 -45.47
CA ASN A 463 -8.15 -5.96 -45.91
C ASN A 463 -7.70 -5.45 -47.29
N GLY A 464 -6.51 -4.84 -47.31
CA GLY A 464 -5.69 -4.64 -48.51
C GLY A 464 -4.22 -4.80 -48.18
N SER A 465 -3.56 -5.75 -48.86
CA SER A 465 -2.13 -6.05 -48.75
C SER A 465 -1.26 -4.84 -49.12
N LEU A 466 -0.40 -4.36 -48.21
CA LEU A 466 0.83 -3.66 -48.59
C LEU A 466 1.88 -3.70 -47.47
N THR A 467 3.11 -3.95 -47.90
CA THR A 467 4.36 -4.09 -47.15
C THR A 467 4.75 -2.83 -46.35
N SER A 468 5.19 -3.07 -45.11
CA SER A 468 6.11 -2.26 -44.28
C SER A 468 5.85 -0.75 -44.14
N THR A 469 5.11 -0.38 -43.10
CA THR A 469 5.40 0.83 -42.31
C THR A 469 5.10 0.51 -40.85
N CYS A 470 6.08 0.78 -39.99
CA CYS A 470 5.77 0.98 -38.57
C CYS A 470 4.81 2.17 -38.47
N THR A 471 4.01 2.22 -37.40
CA THR A 471 3.18 3.38 -36.97
C THR A 471 1.92 3.64 -37.79
N GLY A 472 0.83 2.93 -37.50
CA GLY A 472 -0.51 3.30 -37.98
C GLY A 472 -1.05 4.60 -37.37
N ASP A 473 -0.58 4.98 -36.17
CA ASP A 473 -1.18 6.08 -35.37
C ASP A 473 -0.27 7.32 -35.20
N PHE A 474 0.96 7.27 -35.70
CA PHE A 474 1.94 8.36 -35.57
C PHE A 474 2.64 8.64 -36.90
N GLU A 475 2.63 9.89 -37.35
CA GLU A 475 3.35 10.36 -38.55
C GLU A 475 4.66 11.06 -38.17
N ILE A 476 5.80 10.60 -38.72
CA ILE A 476 7.10 11.26 -38.51
C ILE A 476 7.11 12.58 -39.29
N LEU A 477 6.95 13.72 -38.62
CA LEU A 477 7.02 15.02 -39.30
C LEU A 477 8.47 15.42 -39.64
N HIS A 478 9.43 15.04 -38.81
CA HIS A 478 10.85 15.32 -38.99
C HIS A 478 11.75 14.19 -38.47
N GLY A 479 12.77 13.80 -39.24
CA GLY A 479 13.76 12.77 -38.92
C GLY A 479 13.46 11.38 -39.52
N ASP A 480 14.24 10.37 -39.12
CA ASP A 480 14.03 8.94 -39.44
C ASP A 480 14.34 8.10 -38.18
N LEU A 481 13.80 6.88 -38.10
CA LEU A 481 13.99 5.88 -37.05
C LEU A 481 15.46 5.45 -36.87
N GLN A 482 16.35 5.71 -37.82
CA GLN A 482 17.78 5.35 -37.80
C GLN A 482 18.03 3.85 -37.57
N GLY A 483 17.05 3.00 -37.89
CA GLY A 483 17.14 1.55 -37.65
C GLY A 483 17.16 1.13 -36.18
N LEU A 484 16.84 2.02 -35.23
CA LEU A 484 16.90 1.72 -33.80
C LEU A 484 15.62 0.99 -33.32
N PRO A 485 15.72 -0.28 -32.89
CA PRO A 485 14.55 -1.10 -32.57
C PRO A 485 13.83 -0.67 -31.29
N ASP A 486 14.54 -0.08 -30.33
CA ASP A 486 14.01 0.43 -29.06
C ASP A 486 13.03 1.60 -29.26
N THR A 487 13.37 2.52 -30.16
CA THR A 487 12.57 3.70 -30.48
C THR A 487 11.32 3.31 -31.25
N LYS A 488 11.45 2.35 -32.17
CA LYS A 488 10.33 1.73 -32.86
C LYS A 488 9.38 1.01 -31.89
N SER A 489 9.93 0.28 -30.93
CA SER A 489 9.18 -0.40 -29.87
C SER A 489 8.45 0.61 -28.97
N PHE A 490 9.12 1.70 -28.56
CA PHE A 490 8.51 2.76 -27.75
C PHE A 490 7.32 3.42 -28.46
N LEU A 491 7.46 3.78 -29.74
CA LEU A 491 6.36 4.37 -30.52
C LEU A 491 5.20 3.41 -30.70
N LYS A 492 5.48 2.11 -30.85
CA LYS A 492 4.46 1.08 -30.88
C LYS A 492 3.73 0.98 -29.54
N SER A 493 4.46 0.95 -28.43
CA SER A 493 3.87 0.96 -27.08
C SER A 493 3.02 2.20 -26.83
N LEU A 494 3.46 3.37 -27.32
CA LEU A 494 2.75 4.63 -27.21
C LEU A 494 1.42 4.61 -27.99
N ALA A 495 1.44 4.08 -29.22
CA ALA A 495 0.24 3.87 -30.03
C ALA A 495 -0.75 2.89 -29.38
N GLU A 496 -0.23 1.83 -28.75
CA GLU A 496 -1.02 0.83 -28.04
C GLU A 496 -1.63 1.33 -26.71
N LEU A 497 -1.31 2.55 -26.25
CA LEU A 497 -1.92 3.13 -25.03
C LEU A 497 -3.38 3.54 -25.23
N ASP A 498 -3.80 3.87 -26.45
CA ASP A 498 -5.16 4.40 -26.77
C ASP A 498 -6.08 3.34 -27.43
N VAL A 499 -5.54 2.17 -27.78
CA VAL A 499 -6.33 1.11 -28.46
C VAL A 499 -7.02 0.21 -27.43
N TYR A 500 -8.34 0.32 -27.35
CA TYR A 500 -9.21 -0.57 -26.57
C TYR A 500 -9.67 -1.75 -27.43
N ASP A 501 -9.23 -2.96 -27.07
CA ASP A 501 -9.68 -4.22 -27.68
C ASP A 501 -10.47 -5.03 -26.63
N PRO A 502 -11.81 -5.04 -26.69
CA PRO A 502 -12.65 -5.72 -25.71
C PRO A 502 -12.56 -7.26 -25.77
N GLU A 503 -11.98 -7.85 -26.83
CA GLU A 503 -11.90 -9.30 -27.01
C GLU A 503 -10.61 -9.92 -26.45
N LYS A 504 -9.59 -9.12 -26.12
CA LYS A 504 -8.38 -9.62 -25.48
C LYS A 504 -8.56 -9.71 -23.97
N ASN A 505 -8.56 -10.94 -23.45
CA ASN A 505 -8.48 -11.32 -22.04
C ASN A 505 -7.22 -10.76 -21.37
N THR A 506 -7.19 -9.44 -21.19
CA THR A 506 -6.09 -8.72 -20.54
C THR A 506 -6.54 -8.46 -19.10
N GLU A 507 -5.73 -8.84 -18.11
CA GLU A 507 -6.05 -8.63 -16.70
C GLU A 507 -6.48 -7.18 -16.44
N LYS A 508 -7.59 -6.98 -15.72
CA LYS A 508 -8.17 -5.64 -15.40
C LYS A 508 -7.12 -4.62 -14.93
N ARG A 509 -6.03 -5.10 -14.30
CA ARG A 509 -4.88 -4.31 -13.83
C ARG A 509 -4.00 -3.74 -14.94
N GLN A 510 -3.74 -4.49 -16.02
CA GLN A 510 -2.93 -4.01 -17.15
C GLN A 510 -3.67 -2.90 -17.92
N ILE A 511 -5.00 -3.01 -18.00
CA ILE A 511 -5.86 -2.00 -18.63
C ILE A 511 -5.82 -0.68 -17.83
N ARG A 512 -5.81 -0.75 -16.49
CA ARG A 512 -5.66 0.41 -15.60
C ARG A 512 -4.35 1.16 -15.83
N GLU A 513 -3.23 0.43 -15.85
CA GLU A 513 -1.89 1.03 -16.02
C GLU A 513 -1.76 1.72 -17.40
N ARG A 514 -2.36 1.14 -18.45
CA ARG A 514 -2.39 1.73 -19.80
C ARG A 514 -3.19 3.03 -19.87
N LYS A 515 -4.41 3.06 -19.30
CA LYS A 515 -5.25 4.28 -19.27
C LYS A 515 -4.60 5.41 -18.49
N ALA A 516 -3.99 5.11 -17.34
CA ALA A 516 -3.25 6.10 -16.57
C ALA A 516 -2.05 6.67 -17.37
N ALA A 517 -1.30 5.81 -18.05
CA ALA A 517 -0.20 6.22 -18.90
C ALA A 517 -0.68 7.08 -20.09
N ALA A 518 -1.83 6.75 -20.68
CA ALA A 518 -2.40 7.54 -21.78
C ALA A 518 -2.79 8.96 -21.35
N GLY A 519 -3.29 9.13 -20.12
CA GLY A 519 -3.66 10.44 -19.57
C GLY A 519 -2.47 11.36 -19.24
N LEU A 520 -1.23 10.88 -19.31
CA LEU A 520 -0.03 11.70 -19.13
C LEU A 520 0.32 12.54 -20.37
N PHE A 521 -0.23 12.19 -21.53
CA PHE A 521 0.11 12.84 -22.80
C PHE A 521 -1.02 13.75 -23.25
N ASN A 522 -0.68 14.97 -23.68
CA ASN A 522 -1.58 15.80 -24.46
C ASN A 522 -1.51 15.34 -25.92
N TRP A 523 -2.43 14.47 -26.32
CA TRP A 523 -2.49 13.91 -27.66
C TRP A 523 -2.87 14.94 -28.75
N GLU A 524 -3.29 16.15 -28.37
CA GLU A 524 -3.55 17.25 -29.30
C GLU A 524 -2.29 18.06 -29.66
N GLU A 525 -1.18 17.82 -28.96
CA GLU A 525 0.09 18.52 -29.13
C GLU A 525 1.19 17.63 -29.71
N ASP A 526 2.26 18.28 -30.19
CA ASP A 526 3.41 17.60 -30.74
C ASP A 526 4.19 16.84 -29.65
N ILE A 527 4.34 15.53 -29.79
CA ILE A 527 5.16 14.72 -28.87
C ILE A 527 6.61 14.77 -29.35
N TYR A 528 7.55 15.20 -28.50
CA TYR A 528 8.97 15.24 -28.85
C TYR A 528 9.71 14.04 -28.22
N VAL A 529 10.34 13.21 -29.05
CA VAL A 529 11.12 12.05 -28.59
C VAL A 529 12.60 12.28 -28.90
N SER A 530 13.46 12.26 -27.88
CA SER A 530 14.90 12.44 -28.01
C SER A 530 15.67 11.44 -27.14
N ARG A 531 16.86 11.02 -27.58
CA ARG A 531 17.78 10.23 -26.76
C ARG A 531 18.68 11.15 -25.94
N ALA A 532 18.72 10.94 -24.63
CA ALA A 532 19.75 11.53 -23.80
C ALA A 532 21.12 10.86 -24.10
N PRO A 533 22.20 11.61 -24.37
CA PRO A 533 23.55 11.06 -24.29
C PRO A 533 23.84 10.71 -22.83
N GLY A 534 24.48 9.56 -22.58
CA GLY A 534 24.66 8.90 -21.27
C GLY A 534 25.45 9.65 -20.19
N ARG A 535 25.50 10.99 -20.23
CA ARG A 535 25.93 11.90 -19.16
C ARG A 535 24.85 12.90 -18.72
N LEU A 536 23.64 12.82 -19.27
CA LEU A 536 22.48 13.60 -18.81
C LEU A 536 21.67 12.91 -17.71
N ASP A 537 22.04 11.70 -17.28
CA ASP A 537 21.39 11.00 -16.15
C ASP A 537 21.58 11.75 -14.81
N VAL A 538 22.61 12.59 -14.69
CA VAL A 538 22.78 13.52 -13.55
C VAL A 538 21.79 14.71 -13.62
N MET A 539 21.30 15.05 -14.82
CA MET A 539 20.35 16.13 -15.06
C MET A 539 18.88 15.65 -15.08
N GLY A 540 18.62 14.34 -15.03
CA GLY A 540 17.29 13.82 -14.70
C GLY A 540 16.80 14.37 -13.36
N GLY A 541 17.73 14.49 -12.39
CA GLY A 541 17.44 15.18 -11.13
C GLY A 541 17.10 16.67 -11.32
N ILE A 542 17.73 17.40 -12.24
CA ILE A 542 17.44 18.84 -12.45
C ILE A 542 16.10 19.05 -13.19
N ALA A 543 15.71 18.14 -14.08
CA ALA A 543 14.40 18.14 -14.72
C ALA A 543 13.25 18.00 -13.71
N ASP A 544 13.45 17.14 -12.70
CA ASP A 544 12.49 16.94 -11.60
C ASP A 544 12.40 18.16 -10.67
N TYR A 545 13.50 18.89 -10.46
CA TYR A 545 13.55 20.03 -9.54
C TYR A 545 13.10 21.38 -10.13
N SER A 546 13.15 21.56 -11.46
CA SER A 546 12.97 22.87 -12.10
C SER A 546 11.81 22.96 -13.10
N GLY A 547 11.09 21.85 -13.32
CA GLY A 547 10.02 21.75 -14.29
C GLY A 547 10.53 21.63 -15.73
N SER A 548 9.76 20.95 -16.57
CA SER A 548 10.05 20.72 -18.00
C SER A 548 10.28 22.02 -18.81
N LEU A 549 9.89 23.19 -18.28
CA LEU A 549 10.14 24.50 -18.87
C LEU A 549 11.65 24.84 -18.97
N VAL A 550 12.46 24.41 -17.99
CA VAL A 550 13.92 24.60 -18.01
C VAL A 550 14.57 23.74 -19.10
N LEU A 551 13.92 22.67 -19.55
CA LEU A 551 14.37 21.82 -20.65
C LEU A 551 13.85 22.27 -22.01
N GLN A 552 12.74 23.01 -22.09
CA GLN A 552 12.25 23.55 -23.36
C GLN A 552 13.33 24.42 -24.03
N MET A 553 13.94 25.34 -23.28
CA MET A 553 14.96 26.23 -23.86
C MET A 553 16.23 25.50 -24.32
N PRO A 554 16.84 24.56 -23.57
CA PRO A 554 17.97 23.74 -24.03
C PRO A 554 17.62 22.69 -25.08
N ILE A 555 16.41 22.13 -25.11
CA ILE A 555 15.95 21.25 -26.21
C ILE A 555 15.79 22.08 -27.49
N VAL A 556 15.24 23.30 -27.36
CA VAL A 556 15.13 24.28 -28.43
C VAL A 556 16.50 24.87 -28.81
N LYS A 557 17.45 25.08 -27.88
CA LYS A 557 18.78 25.69 -28.10
C LYS A 557 19.91 24.70 -28.42
N LYS A 558 19.83 23.42 -28.05
CA LYS A 558 20.76 22.37 -28.53
C LYS A 558 20.69 22.17 -30.06
N SER A 559 19.78 22.86 -30.72
CA SER A 559 19.74 23.07 -32.17
C SER A 559 20.84 24.01 -32.71
N LEU A 560 21.65 24.67 -31.87
CA LEU A 560 22.82 25.44 -32.31
C LEU A 560 24.07 25.15 -31.46
N PRO A 561 25.27 25.18 -32.07
CA PRO A 561 26.29 24.16 -31.85
C PRO A 561 27.39 24.59 -30.89
N ARG A 562 27.63 23.83 -29.82
CA ARG A 562 28.97 23.63 -29.23
C ARG A 562 28.93 22.59 -28.11
N CYS A 563 29.22 21.35 -28.49
CA CYS A 563 30.13 20.42 -27.80
C CYS A 563 30.11 19.12 -28.62
N CYS A 564 31.27 18.82 -29.23
CA CYS A 564 31.46 17.79 -30.22
C CYS A 564 30.99 16.40 -29.75
N ALA A 565 29.86 15.95 -30.29
CA ALA A 565 29.63 14.58 -30.69
C ALA A 565 29.05 14.63 -32.10
N LYS A 566 29.74 13.98 -33.06
CA LYS A 566 29.35 13.92 -34.47
C LYS A 566 27.94 13.38 -34.59
N ASN A 567 26.95 14.24 -34.78
CA ASN A 567 25.67 13.92 -35.42
C ASN A 567 25.13 15.20 -36.06
N HIS A 568 24.82 15.12 -37.36
CA HIS A 568 24.32 16.21 -38.18
C HIS A 568 22.98 16.75 -37.64
N ALA A 569 22.67 18.01 -37.96
CA ALA A 569 21.51 18.79 -37.51
C ALA A 569 20.12 18.26 -37.94
N SER A 570 19.99 16.99 -38.32
CA SER A 570 18.76 16.31 -38.73
C SER A 570 18.11 15.46 -37.60
N GLY A 571 18.44 15.74 -36.34
CA GLY A 571 18.29 14.79 -35.24
C GLY A 571 17.10 14.93 -34.28
N ASN A 572 16.17 15.88 -34.48
CA ASN A 572 15.04 16.07 -33.54
C ASN A 572 13.69 15.84 -34.24
N ARG A 573 12.77 15.14 -33.53
CA ARG A 573 11.50 14.62 -34.08
C ARG A 573 10.29 15.32 -33.45
N LEU A 574 9.30 15.62 -34.28
CA LEU A 574 8.03 16.32 -33.99
C LEU A 574 6.90 15.44 -34.54
N TRP A 575 5.74 15.37 -33.88
CA TRP A 575 4.66 14.43 -34.27
C TRP A 575 3.26 15.04 -34.05
N LYS A 576 2.47 15.28 -35.11
CA LYS A 576 1.06 15.73 -35.01
C LYS A 576 0.08 14.57 -35.16
N HIS A 577 -1.06 14.67 -34.48
CA HIS A 577 -2.28 13.92 -34.84
C HIS A 577 -3.46 14.88 -35.06
N ALA A 578 -4.05 14.88 -36.27
CA ALA A 578 -5.43 15.35 -36.49
C ALA A 578 -5.92 15.06 -37.92
N GLN A 579 -6.76 14.03 -38.11
CA GLN A 579 -7.81 14.07 -39.13
C GLN A 579 -8.97 13.07 -38.87
N ALA A 580 -9.68 13.23 -37.75
CA ALA A 580 -11.03 12.64 -37.60
C ALA A 580 -12.02 13.39 -36.70
N ARG A 581 -11.64 14.51 -36.04
CA ARG A 581 -12.54 15.23 -35.11
C ARG A 581 -12.93 16.65 -35.52
N LYS A 582 -12.48 17.14 -36.69
CA LYS A 582 -12.79 18.50 -37.18
C LYS A 582 -14.26 18.72 -37.61
N CYS A 583 -15.09 17.68 -37.72
CA CYS A 583 -16.49 17.82 -38.15
C CYS A 583 -17.51 18.20 -37.05
N LYS A 584 -17.13 18.32 -35.77
CA LYS A 584 -18.08 18.72 -34.70
C LYS A 584 -17.98 20.17 -34.23
N ARG A 585 -17.07 20.99 -34.80
CA ARG A 585 -16.80 22.36 -34.31
C ARG A 585 -17.32 23.48 -35.23
N THR A 586 -18.41 23.22 -35.94
CA THR A 586 -19.21 24.24 -36.64
C THR A 586 -20.65 24.24 -36.14
N ALA A 587 -20.84 24.38 -34.83
CA ALA A 587 -22.14 24.77 -34.25
C ALA A 587 -21.95 25.25 -32.80
N HIS A 588 -21.48 26.48 -32.62
CA HIS A 588 -21.96 27.50 -31.65
C HIS A 588 -20.86 28.51 -31.26
N PRO A 589 -21.20 29.80 -31.06
CA PRO A 589 -20.22 30.86 -30.87
C PRO A 589 -19.90 31.15 -29.40
N ALA A 590 -18.62 31.48 -29.21
CA ALA A 590 -17.98 32.34 -28.20
C ALA A 590 -18.76 32.81 -26.96
N SER A 591 -18.23 32.46 -25.77
CA SER A 591 -18.13 33.41 -24.65
C SER A 591 -17.03 33.00 -23.67
N ASN A 592 -16.24 34.00 -23.23
CA ASN A 592 -15.32 34.03 -22.08
C ASN A 592 -13.86 33.61 -22.30
N SER A 593 -13.12 34.44 -23.04
CA SER A 593 -11.69 34.70 -22.84
C SER A 593 -11.54 36.05 -22.13
N LYS A 594 -11.13 36.02 -20.85
CA LYS A 594 -10.49 37.14 -20.14
C LYS A 594 -9.74 36.56 -18.95
N TYR A 595 -8.49 36.13 -19.13
CA TYR A 595 -7.43 36.10 -18.10
C TYR A 595 -6.13 35.62 -18.77
N HIS A 596 -5.53 36.42 -19.65
CA HIS A 596 -4.12 36.32 -20.02
C HIS A 596 -3.70 37.58 -20.79
N THR A 597 -3.29 38.62 -20.05
CA THR A 597 -2.46 39.71 -20.57
C THR A 597 -1.86 40.44 -19.38
N ASN A 598 -0.57 40.24 -19.13
CA ASN A 598 0.41 41.21 -18.61
C ASN A 598 1.60 40.54 -17.91
N ILE A 599 2.47 39.87 -18.67
CA ILE A 599 3.90 39.70 -18.30
C ILE A 599 4.74 39.76 -19.59
N GLU A 600 4.69 40.87 -20.30
CA GLU A 600 5.69 41.22 -21.33
C GLU A 600 5.87 42.73 -21.36
N THR A 601 6.58 43.26 -20.37
CA THR A 601 7.31 44.55 -20.45
C THR A 601 8.01 44.78 -19.11
N ARG A 602 9.26 44.33 -18.97
CA ARG A 602 10.32 44.84 -18.07
C ARG A 602 11.52 43.88 -18.03
N LEU A 603 12.20 43.73 -19.16
CA LEU A 603 13.59 43.27 -19.22
C LEU A 603 14.23 43.94 -20.44
N ASN A 604 14.46 45.24 -20.31
CA ASN A 604 15.40 46.03 -21.10
C ASN A 604 15.71 47.28 -20.27
N ALA A 605 16.56 47.10 -19.26
CA ALA A 605 17.36 48.12 -18.57
C ALA A 605 18.48 47.39 -17.81
#